data_AF-A0A929K510-F1
#
_entry.id   AF-A0A929K510-F1
#
_cell.length_a   1.000
_cell.length_b   1.000
_cell.length_c   1.000
_cell.angle_alpha   90.00
_cell.angle_beta   90.00
_cell.angle_gamma   90.00
#
_symmetry.space_group_name_H-M   'P 1'
#
loop_
_entity.id
_entity.type
_entity.pdbx_description
1 polymer ?
#
loop_
_entity_poly.entity_id
_entity_poly.type
_entity_poly.pdbx_seq_one_letter_code
_entity_poly.pdbx_strand_id
1 'polypeptide(L)'
;MIKLSIEKAVGKPLAHDITRIIPGKSKGPAFKKGHILTANDLPVLSDMGKRSVYVFDPEKGYIHEDNAAKVLAEAFQKRWFTLEGPSEGRFNIKAQINGLFKININLLTFINQTET
;
A
#
# COMPACT_ATOMS: atom_id res chain seq x y z
N MET A 1 1.60 -0.39 -9.82
CA MET A 1 1.59 1.08 -9.99
C MET A 1 1.38 1.36 -11.46
N ILE A 2 0.54 2.34 -11.81
CA ILE A 2 0.30 2.69 -13.21
C ILE A 2 0.58 4.17 -13.45
N LYS A 3 1.05 4.50 -14.65
CA LYS A 3 1.27 5.89 -15.07
C LYS A 3 0.02 6.42 -15.74
N LEU A 4 -0.60 7.43 -15.16
CA LEU A 4 -1.79 8.09 -15.72
C LEU A 4 -1.49 9.56 -16.05
N SER A 5 -2.25 10.12 -16.99
CA SER A 5 -2.31 11.58 -17.15
C SER A 5 -2.87 12.19 -15.87
N ILE A 6 -2.51 13.44 -15.56
CA ILE A 6 -2.93 14.09 -14.31
C ILE A 6 -4.46 14.14 -14.19
N GLU A 7 -5.18 14.32 -15.30
CA GLU A 7 -6.64 14.35 -15.34
C GLU A 7 -7.25 12.98 -15.01
N LYS A 8 -6.64 11.90 -15.51
CA LYS A 8 -7.08 10.52 -15.22
C LYS A 8 -6.66 10.04 -13.82
N ALA A 9 -5.71 10.73 -13.20
CA ALA A 9 -5.19 10.40 -11.88
C ALA A 9 -6.04 11.00 -10.74
N VAL A 10 -6.99 11.90 -11.03
CA VAL A 10 -7.92 12.45 -10.03
C VAL A 10 -8.69 11.32 -9.36
N GLY A 11 -8.74 11.37 -8.03
CA GLY A 11 -9.37 10.34 -7.18
C GLY A 11 -8.48 9.14 -6.86
N LYS A 12 -7.24 9.09 -7.37
CA LYS A 12 -6.30 7.98 -7.10
C LYS A 12 -5.15 8.43 -6.18
N PRO A 13 -4.67 7.54 -5.29
CA PRO A 13 -3.52 7.81 -4.43
C PRO A 13 -2.22 7.87 -5.23
N LEU A 14 -1.38 8.88 -4.98
CA LEU A 14 -0.04 8.96 -5.53
C LEU A 14 0.84 7.79 -5.05
N ALA A 15 1.59 7.18 -5.97
CA ALA A 15 2.49 6.07 -5.65
C ALA A 15 3.77 6.52 -4.91
N HIS A 16 4.18 7.77 -5.11
CA HIS A 16 5.41 8.35 -4.56
C HIS A 16 5.23 9.83 -4.21
N ASP A 17 6.13 10.35 -3.38
CA ASP A 17 6.24 11.79 -3.13
C ASP A 17 6.56 12.54 -4.43
N ILE A 18 5.93 13.70 -4.61
CA ILE A 18 6.24 14.62 -5.69
C ILE A 18 6.89 15.85 -5.07
N THR A 19 8.20 15.97 -5.27
CA THR A 19 9.00 17.09 -4.76
C THR A 19 8.96 18.26 -5.75
N ARG A 20 8.67 19.45 -5.24
CA ARG A 20 8.82 20.71 -5.98
C ARG A 20 10.14 21.35 -5.61
N ILE A 21 10.86 21.80 -6.63
CA ILE A 21 12.12 22.51 -6.49
C ILE A 21 11.90 23.89 -7.10
N ILE A 22 11.97 24.93 -6.28
CA ILE A 22 11.98 26.32 -6.70
C ILE A 22 13.41 26.83 -6.49
N PRO A 23 14.21 27.00 -7.55
CA PRO A 23 15.59 27.45 -7.44
C PRO A 23 15.73 28.71 -6.58
N GLY A 24 16.62 28.68 -5.59
CA GLY A 24 16.87 29.80 -4.68
C GLY A 24 15.78 30.10 -3.65
N LYS A 25 14.67 29.34 -3.61
CA LYS A 25 13.57 29.56 -2.63
C LYS A 25 13.26 28.35 -1.76
N SER A 26 12.99 27.19 -2.36
CA SER A 26 12.54 26.02 -1.58
C SER A 26 12.74 24.70 -2.32
N LYS A 27 12.94 23.63 -1.55
CA LYS A 27 12.96 22.24 -2.02
C LYS A 27 12.23 21.37 -0.99
N GLY A 28 11.12 20.76 -1.39
CA GLY A 28 10.32 19.93 -0.50
C GLY A 28 9.18 19.20 -1.20
N PRO A 29 8.55 18.22 -0.53
CA PRO A 29 7.40 17.49 -1.06
C PRO A 29 6.21 18.44 -1.22
N ALA A 30 5.77 18.67 -2.46
CA ALA A 30 4.52 19.34 -2.75
C ALA A 30 3.33 18.39 -2.56
N PHE A 31 3.55 17.10 -2.85
CA PHE A 31 2.60 16.03 -2.58
C PHE A 31 3.33 14.85 -1.94
N LYS A 32 2.69 14.19 -0.98
CA LYS A 32 3.22 12.99 -0.33
C LYS A 32 2.62 11.72 -0.97
N LYS A 33 3.34 10.60 -0.87
CA LYS A 33 2.85 9.25 -1.19
C LYS A 33 1.52 9.03 -0.46
N GLY A 34 0.55 8.47 -1.17
CA GLY A 34 -0.80 8.22 -0.66
C GLY A 34 -1.75 9.42 -0.73
N HIS A 35 -1.28 10.63 -1.09
CA HIS A 35 -2.15 11.77 -1.35
C HIS A 35 -3.15 11.43 -2.45
N ILE A 36 -4.45 11.60 -2.17
CA ILE A 36 -5.52 11.42 -3.15
C ILE A 36 -5.58 12.67 -4.03
N LEU A 37 -5.30 12.52 -5.32
CA LEU A 37 -5.32 13.67 -6.23
C LEU A 37 -6.72 14.25 -6.39
N THR A 38 -6.82 15.57 -6.33
CA THR A 38 -8.04 16.34 -6.55
C THR A 38 -7.92 17.20 -7.80
N ALA A 39 -9.06 17.71 -8.31
CA ALA A 39 -9.05 18.62 -9.46
C ALA A 39 -8.24 19.91 -9.18
N ASN A 40 -8.19 20.36 -7.92
CA ASN A 40 -7.43 21.53 -7.49
C ASN A 40 -5.90 21.31 -7.54
N ASP A 41 -5.45 20.06 -7.56
CA ASP A 41 -4.03 19.71 -7.64
C ASP A 41 -3.50 19.79 -9.08
N LEU A 42 -4.39 19.74 -10.09
CA LEU A 42 -4.01 19.72 -11.51
C LEU A 42 -3.21 20.96 -11.95
N PRO A 43 -3.60 22.20 -11.60
CA PRO A 43 -2.83 23.37 -11.95
C PRO A 43 -1.42 23.36 -11.33
N VAL A 44 -1.30 22.86 -10.09
CA VAL A 44 -0.02 22.77 -9.38
C VAL A 44 0.89 21.74 -10.06
N LEU A 45 0.37 20.56 -10.40
CA LEU A 45 1.12 19.54 -11.13
C LEU A 45 1.56 20.03 -12.52
N SER A 46 0.68 20.73 -13.23
CA SER A 46 0.98 21.31 -14.54
C SER A 46 2.08 22.37 -14.46
N ASP A 47 2.01 23.28 -13.49
CA ASP A 47 3.06 24.29 -13.22
C ASP A 47 4.42 23.65 -12.86
N MET A 48 4.38 22.49 -12.19
CA MET A 48 5.56 21.66 -11.93
C MET A 48 6.08 20.89 -13.16
N GLY A 49 5.47 21.07 -14.34
CA GLY A 49 5.82 20.38 -15.58
C GLY A 49 5.39 18.91 -15.63
N LYS A 50 4.53 18.46 -14.69
CA LYS A 50 4.04 17.08 -14.63
C LYS A 50 2.74 16.97 -15.42
N ARG A 51 2.80 16.30 -16.58
CA ARG A 51 1.61 15.91 -17.37
C ARG A 51 1.10 14.51 -17.04
N SER A 52 1.89 13.73 -16.31
CA SER A 52 1.53 12.39 -15.85
C SER A 52 2.17 12.10 -14.50
N VAL A 53 1.50 11.23 -13.74
CA VAL A 53 1.91 10.79 -12.40
C VAL A 53 1.76 9.29 -12.27
N TYR A 54 2.53 8.69 -11.36
CA TYR A 54 2.34 7.31 -10.96
C TYR A 54 1.35 7.27 -9.81
N VAL A 55 0.29 6.50 -9.97
CA VAL A 55 -0.72 6.27 -8.95
C VAL A 55 -0.77 4.81 -8.55
N PHE A 56 -1.22 4.57 -7.33
CA PHE A 56 -1.76 3.28 -6.96
C PHE A 56 -3.15 3.18 -7.58
N ASP A 57 -3.22 2.49 -8.71
CA ASP A 57 -4.49 1.97 -9.18
C ASP A 57 -4.51 0.50 -8.79
N PRO A 58 -5.27 0.11 -7.75
CA PRO A 58 -5.65 -1.28 -7.64
C PRO A 58 -6.50 -1.55 -8.88
N GLU A 59 -5.91 -2.13 -9.92
CA GLU A 59 -6.71 -2.80 -10.96
C GLU A 59 -7.80 -3.64 -10.26
N LYS A 60 -8.99 -3.77 -10.85
CA LYS A 60 -10.02 -4.66 -10.32
C LYS A 60 -9.39 -6.04 -10.09
N GLY A 61 -9.30 -6.44 -8.82
CA GLY A 61 -8.69 -7.72 -8.41
C GLY A 61 -7.35 -7.61 -7.68
N TYR A 62 -6.72 -6.43 -7.60
CA TYR A 62 -5.46 -6.26 -6.89
C TYR A 62 -5.65 -5.58 -5.53
N ILE A 63 -4.93 -6.09 -4.53
CA ILE A 63 -4.91 -5.60 -3.16
C ILE A 63 -3.48 -5.16 -2.81
N HIS A 64 -3.31 -4.09 -2.02
CA HIS A 64 -2.00 -3.68 -1.52
C HIS A 64 -1.42 -4.80 -0.64
N GLU A 65 -0.13 -5.09 -0.73
CA GLU A 65 0.52 -6.20 -0.01
C GLU A 65 0.23 -6.18 1.51
N ASP A 66 0.35 -5.02 2.15
CA ASP A 66 0.01 -4.84 3.57
C ASP A 66 -1.46 -5.13 3.89
N ASN A 67 -2.37 -4.80 2.97
CA ASN A 67 -3.79 -5.11 3.12
C ASN A 67 -4.03 -6.62 2.95
N ALA A 68 -3.34 -7.26 2.00
CA ALA A 68 -3.41 -8.70 1.81
C ALA A 68 -2.91 -9.46 3.05
N ALA A 69 -1.75 -9.03 3.57
CA ALA A 69 -1.16 -9.57 4.79
C ALA A 69 -2.11 -9.41 5.99
N LYS A 70 -2.80 -8.26 6.09
CA LYS A 70 -3.80 -8.02 7.14
C LYS A 70 -4.98 -8.98 7.04
N VAL A 71 -5.55 -9.17 5.85
CA VAL A 71 -6.67 -10.09 5.62
C VAL A 71 -6.29 -11.51 6.07
N LEU A 72 -5.10 -11.99 5.69
CA LEU A 72 -4.60 -13.29 6.12
C LEU A 72 -4.41 -13.37 7.63
N ALA A 73 -3.81 -12.34 8.25
CA ALA A 73 -3.57 -12.31 9.69
C ALA A 73 -4.87 -12.29 10.51
N GLU A 74 -5.90 -11.58 10.05
CA GLU A 74 -7.20 -11.50 10.71
C GLU A 74 -8.00 -12.81 10.64
N ALA A 75 -7.69 -13.69 9.68
CA ALA A 75 -8.28 -15.03 9.59
C ALA A 75 -7.82 -15.96 10.73
N PHE A 76 -6.72 -15.67 11.41
CA PHE A 76 -6.26 -16.44 12.57
C PHE A 76 -7.09 -16.11 13.83
N GLN A 77 -7.45 -17.13 14.62
CA GLN A 77 -8.24 -17.01 15.87
C GLN A 77 -7.52 -16.25 17.01
N LYS A 78 -7.84 -14.96 17.20
CA LYS A 78 -7.16 -14.00 18.11
C LYS A 78 -7.18 -14.29 19.63
N ARG A 79 -7.50 -15.50 20.09
CA ARG A 79 -7.67 -15.78 21.53
C ARG A 79 -6.35 -15.84 22.32
N TRP A 80 -5.25 -16.27 21.70
CA TRP A 80 -3.99 -16.58 22.41
C TRP A 80 -2.75 -15.91 21.81
N PHE A 81 -2.95 -14.96 20.89
CA PHE A 81 -1.86 -14.28 20.21
C PHE A 81 -2.22 -12.85 19.86
N THR A 82 -1.17 -12.04 19.70
CA THR A 82 -1.24 -10.70 19.13
C THR A 82 -0.75 -10.71 17.69
N LEU A 83 -1.26 -9.75 16.91
CA LEU A 83 -0.81 -9.47 15.56
C LEU A 83 0.02 -8.18 15.58
N GLU A 84 1.19 -8.21 14.97
CA GLU A 84 2.06 -7.04 14.80
C GLU A 84 2.37 -6.83 13.31
N GLY A 85 2.24 -5.59 12.83
CA GLY A 85 2.35 -5.24 11.41
C GLY A 85 1.17 -4.39 10.93
N PRO A 86 0.96 -4.24 9.61
CA PRO A 86 1.80 -4.80 8.54
C PRO A 86 3.10 -4.00 8.36
N SER A 87 4.12 -4.68 7.84
CA SER A 87 5.34 -4.05 7.31
C SER A 87 5.85 -4.89 6.15
N GLU A 88 5.96 -4.29 4.96
CA GLU A 88 6.46 -4.95 3.74
C GLU A 88 5.71 -6.26 3.42
N GLY A 89 4.37 -6.24 3.48
CA GLY A 89 3.54 -7.40 3.15
C GLY A 89 3.57 -8.51 4.21
N ARG A 90 4.06 -8.24 5.42
CA ARG A 90 4.16 -9.23 6.51
C ARG A 90 3.44 -8.80 7.78
N PHE A 91 2.80 -9.77 8.43
CA PHE A 91 2.38 -9.70 9.83
C PHE A 91 3.15 -10.73 10.67
N ASN A 92 3.45 -10.39 11.91
CA ASN A 92 3.96 -11.31 12.91
C ASN A 92 2.82 -11.72 13.85
N ILE A 93 2.69 -13.02 14.10
CA ILE A 93 1.76 -13.58 15.08
C ILE A 93 2.58 -13.99 16.29
N LYS A 94 2.33 -13.37 17.46
CA LYS A 94 3.07 -13.65 18.69
C LYS A 94 2.17 -14.29 19.73
N ALA A 95 2.59 -15.43 20.27
CA ALA A 95 1.88 -16.07 21.37
C ALA A 95 1.89 -15.18 22.62
N GLN A 96 0.74 -15.06 23.27
CA GLN A 96 0.60 -14.36 24.57
C GLN A 96 0.74 -15.29 25.77
N ILE A 97 0.79 -16.60 25.51
CA ILE A 97 0.89 -17.64 26.53
C ILE A 97 1.97 -18.65 26.14
N ASN A 98 2.50 -19.34 27.14
CA ASN A 98 3.35 -20.51 26.92
C ASN A 98 2.50 -21.71 26.53
N GLY A 99 2.97 -22.52 25.60
CA GLY A 99 2.24 -23.71 25.16
C GLY A 99 2.83 -24.35 23.91
N LEU A 100 2.12 -25.35 23.39
CA LEU A 100 2.48 -26.02 22.14
C LEU A 100 1.88 -25.27 20.95
N PHE A 101 2.73 -24.87 20.00
CA PHE A 101 2.27 -24.40 18.70
C PHE A 101 1.92 -25.59 17.82
N LYS A 102 0.66 -25.64 17.36
CA LYS A 102 0.17 -26.65 16.42
C LYS A 102 -0.46 -25.96 15.21
N ILE A 103 -0.04 -26.38 14.02
CA ILE A 103 -0.52 -25.84 12.75
C ILE A 103 -1.04 -26.98 11.85
N ASN A 104 -2.09 -26.71 11.07
CA ASN A 104 -2.55 -27.62 10.03
C ASN A 104 -1.66 -27.45 8.79
N ILE A 105 -0.73 -28.39 8.59
CA ILE A 105 0.23 -28.35 7.49
C ILE A 105 -0.47 -28.40 6.12
N ASN A 106 -1.51 -29.21 5.97
CA ASN A 106 -2.22 -29.32 4.68
C ASN A 106 -2.88 -27.98 4.29
N LEU A 107 -3.49 -27.30 5.27
CA LEU A 107 -4.07 -25.97 5.04
C LEU A 107 -2.98 -24.93 4.75
N LEU A 108 -1.88 -24.93 5.50
CA LEU A 108 -0.76 -24.02 5.26
C LEU A 108 -0.21 -24.19 3.84
N THR A 109 0.00 -25.43 3.40
CA THR A 109 0.46 -25.73 2.05
C THR A 109 -0.53 -25.24 1.00
N PHE A 110 -1.83 -25.53 1.18
CA PHE A 110 -2.88 -25.08 0.27
C PHE A 110 -2.91 -23.54 0.11
N ILE A 111 -2.81 -22.79 1.22
CA ILE A 111 -2.79 -21.32 1.19
C ILE A 111 -1.55 -20.79 0.45
N ASN A 112 -0.41 -21.48 0.58
CA ASN A 112 0.86 -21.07 -0.04
C ASN A 112 1.02 -21.56 -1.49
N GLN A 113 0.07 -22.32 -2.03
CA GLN A 113 0.10 -22.74 -3.43
C GLN A 113 -0.28 -21.56 -4.34
N THR A 114 0.58 -21.27 -5.32
CA THR A 114 0.24 -20.41 -6.44
C THR A 114 -0.33 -21.25 -7.58
N GLU A 115 -1.32 -20.73 -8.31
CA GLU A 115 -1.75 -21.36 -9.56
C GLU A 115 -0.51 -21.49 -10.48
N THR A 116 -0.20 -22.73 -10.85
CA THR A 116 0.85 -23.09 -11.82
C THR A 116 0.20 -23.78 -13.00
#